data_AF-A0A024K7Y2-F1
#
_entry.id   AF-A0A024K7Y2-F1
#
_cell.length_a   1.000
_cell.length_b   1.000
_cell.length_c   1.000
_cell.angle_alpha   90.00
_cell.angle_beta   90.00
_cell.angle_gamma   90.00
#
_symmetry.space_group_name_H-M   'P 1'
#
loop_
_entity.id
_entity.type
_entity.pdbx_description
1 polymer ?
#
loop_
_entity_poly.entity_id
_entity_poly.type
_entity_poly.pdbx_seq_one_letter_code
_entity_poly.pdbx_strand_id
1 'polypeptide(L)'
;MTNPRGAAAGAATAPQQPALLARQDQARAAGERRAVEVVRTWLIERERAWLAVDFTKTRPEPPFDDDSELCVAVGRLPRQAYGSGLDVRGSFIVRLADLNGLLSRAHDDAAAARQADSYHCARGYQHVDHTSDCCPFEHGEAQ
;
A
#
# COMPACT_ATOMS: atom_id res chain seq x y z
N MET A 1 -46.24 -18.14 24.64
CA MET A 1 -45.12 -18.69 23.85
C MET A 1 -44.29 -17.53 23.31
N THR A 2 -43.21 -17.18 23.98
CA THR A 2 -42.25 -16.16 23.54
C THR A 2 -41.10 -16.84 22.80
N ASN A 3 -40.90 -16.51 21.52
CA ASN A 3 -39.79 -17.02 20.71
C ASN A 3 -38.53 -16.15 20.96
N PRO A 4 -37.40 -16.70 21.46
CA PRO A 4 -36.19 -15.92 21.74
C PRO A 4 -35.24 -15.79 20.53
N ARG A 5 -35.71 -16.06 19.30
CA ARG A 5 -34.81 -16.29 18.14
C ARG A 5 -34.28 -15.03 17.44
N GLY A 6 -34.65 -13.83 17.89
CA GLY A 6 -34.28 -12.56 17.24
C GLY A 6 -32.94 -11.94 17.65
N ALA A 7 -32.38 -12.31 18.80
CA ALA A 7 -31.22 -11.60 19.36
C ALA A 7 -29.86 -12.19 18.94
N ALA A 8 -29.78 -13.49 18.60
CA ALA A 8 -28.51 -14.17 18.34
C ALA A 8 -27.95 -13.93 16.91
N ALA A 9 -28.81 -13.63 15.93
CA ALA A 9 -28.38 -13.41 14.54
C ALA A 9 -27.70 -12.04 14.34
N GLY A 10 -28.06 -11.04 15.14
CA GLY A 10 -27.44 -9.70 15.08
C GLY A 10 -25.99 -9.67 15.59
N ALA A 11 -25.67 -10.48 16.61
CA ALA A 11 -24.34 -10.52 17.20
C ALA A 11 -23.34 -11.39 16.40
N ALA A 12 -23.81 -12.43 15.70
CA ALA A 12 -22.96 -13.30 14.89
C ALA A 12 -22.55 -12.68 13.54
N THR A 13 -23.36 -11.76 13.01
CA THR A 13 -23.11 -11.07 11.73
C THR A 13 -22.16 -9.87 11.89
N ALA A 14 -22.19 -9.21 13.07
CA ALA A 14 -21.39 -8.04 13.38
C ALA A 14 -19.85 -8.22 13.27
N PRO A 15 -19.21 -9.35 13.67
CA PRO A 15 -17.78 -9.54 13.47
C PRO A 15 -17.39 -10.00 12.05
N GLN A 16 -18.34 -10.51 11.26
CA GLN A 16 -18.06 -11.03 9.91
C GLN A 16 -18.05 -9.92 8.84
N GLN A 17 -18.91 -8.90 9.02
CA GLN A 17 -19.00 -7.76 8.12
C GLN A 17 -17.71 -6.91 8.03
N PRO A 18 -17.06 -6.50 9.14
CA PRO A 18 -15.81 -5.72 9.07
C PRO A 18 -14.66 -6.53 8.47
N ALA A 19 -14.58 -7.83 8.76
CA ALA A 19 -13.55 -8.71 8.18
C ALA A 19 -13.71 -8.85 6.66
N LEU A 20 -14.95 -8.90 6.15
CA LEU A 20 -15.21 -8.93 4.71
C LEU A 20 -14.82 -7.61 4.04
N LEU A 21 -15.17 -6.47 4.64
CA LEU A 21 -14.78 -5.15 4.14
C LEU A 21 -13.25 -5.02 4.09
N ALA A 22 -12.55 -5.41 5.16
CA ALA A 22 -11.10 -5.40 5.20
C ALA A 22 -10.48 -6.27 4.08
N ARG A 23 -11.06 -7.44 3.77
CA ARG A 23 -10.62 -8.28 2.65
C ARG A 23 -10.89 -7.64 1.29
N GLN A 24 -12.01 -6.95 1.12
CA GLN A 24 -12.31 -6.22 -0.11
C GLN A 24 -11.32 -5.08 -0.33
N ASP A 25 -11.02 -4.30 0.72
CA ASP A 25 -10.03 -3.23 0.68
C ASP A 25 -8.64 -3.77 0.37
N GLN A 26 -8.28 -4.91 0.97
CA GLN A 26 -7.01 -5.57 0.69
C GLN A 26 -6.92 -6.07 -0.76
N ALA A 27 -7.98 -6.68 -1.29
CA ALA A 27 -8.04 -7.13 -2.68
C ALA A 27 -7.96 -5.94 -3.65
N ARG A 28 -8.63 -4.84 -3.33
CA ARG A 28 -8.57 -3.60 -4.09
C ARG A 28 -7.16 -3.01 -4.08
N ALA A 29 -6.54 -2.89 -2.91
CA ALA A 29 -5.17 -2.37 -2.78
C ALA A 29 -4.15 -3.24 -3.54
N ALA A 30 -4.30 -4.57 -3.49
CA ALA A 30 -3.49 -5.50 -4.28
C ALA A 30 -3.69 -5.29 -5.79
N GLY A 31 -4.93 -5.07 -6.24
CA GLY A 31 -5.25 -4.75 -7.63
C GLY A 31 -4.65 -3.41 -8.10
N GLU A 32 -4.76 -2.37 -7.28
CA GLU A 32 -4.17 -1.04 -7.55
C GLU A 32 -2.64 -1.13 -7.62
N ARG A 33 -2.00 -1.87 -6.71
CA ARG A 33 -0.56 -2.11 -6.74
C ARG A 33 -0.13 -2.83 -8.02
N ARG A 34 -0.84 -3.89 -8.40
CA ARG A 34 -0.54 -4.62 -9.63
C ARG A 34 -0.66 -3.72 -10.86
N ALA A 35 -1.68 -2.86 -10.90
CA ALA A 35 -1.82 -1.87 -11.97
C ALA A 35 -0.64 -0.90 -12.03
N VAL A 36 -0.19 -0.37 -10.88
CA VAL A 36 1.00 0.48 -10.79
C VAL A 36 2.25 -0.24 -11.32
N GLU A 37 2.44 -1.51 -10.96
CA GLU A 37 3.58 -2.32 -11.43
C GLU A 37 3.55 -2.57 -12.95
N VAL A 38 2.37 -2.82 -13.53
CA VAL A 38 2.19 -3.01 -14.98
C VAL A 38 2.54 -1.72 -15.73
N VAL A 39 1.92 -0.59 -15.35
CA VAL A 39 2.18 0.71 -16.02
C VAL A 39 3.64 1.13 -15.85
N ARG A 40 4.23 0.91 -14.67
CA ARG A 40 5.64 1.17 -14.41
C ARG A 40 6.55 0.33 -15.33
N THR A 41 6.30 -0.97 -15.41
CA THR A 41 7.09 -1.89 -16.25
C THR A 41 7.01 -1.48 -17.71
N TRP A 42 5.81 -1.19 -18.20
CA TRP A 42 5.58 -0.70 -19.56
C TRP A 42 6.38 0.58 -19.86
N LEU A 43 6.38 1.55 -18.92
CA LEU A 43 7.16 2.78 -19.06
C LEU A 43 8.67 2.51 -19.14
N ILE A 44 9.20 1.58 -18.33
CA ILE A 44 10.61 1.21 -18.33
C ILE A 44 11.00 0.52 -19.63
N GLU A 45 10.22 -0.47 -20.07
CA GLU A 45 10.47 -1.24 -21.30
C GLU A 45 10.42 -0.38 -22.57
N ARG A 46 9.65 0.73 -22.53
CA ARG A 46 9.56 1.71 -23.61
C ARG A 46 10.47 2.92 -23.41
N GLU A 47 11.32 2.91 -22.38
CA GLU A 47 12.24 4.01 -22.03
C GLU A 47 11.55 5.37 -21.88
N ARG A 48 10.32 5.38 -21.33
CA ARG A 48 9.51 6.60 -21.16
C ARG A 48 9.44 7.02 -19.70
N ALA A 49 9.42 8.34 -19.49
CA ALA A 49 9.25 8.93 -18.17
C ALA A 49 7.78 9.18 -17.78
N TRP A 50 6.85 9.15 -18.75
CA TRP A 50 5.45 9.51 -18.54
C TRP A 50 4.50 8.85 -19.54
N LEU A 51 3.22 8.78 -19.17
CA LEU A 51 2.10 8.31 -19.98
C LEU A 51 0.96 9.34 -19.92
N ALA A 52 0.38 9.69 -21.07
CA ALA A 52 -0.86 10.46 -21.12
C ALA A 52 -2.05 9.51 -21.04
N VAL A 53 -3.00 9.85 -20.17
CA VAL A 53 -4.22 9.09 -19.92
C VAL A 53 -5.41 10.00 -20.16
N ASP A 54 -6.43 9.49 -20.83
CA ASP A 54 -7.67 10.23 -21.06
C ASP A 54 -8.28 10.72 -19.72
N PHE A 55 -9.03 11.82 -19.76
CA PHE A 55 -9.62 12.41 -18.56
C PHE A 55 -10.58 11.47 -17.83
N THR A 56 -11.13 10.48 -18.54
CA THR A 56 -11.98 9.42 -17.94
C THR A 56 -11.18 8.42 -17.10
N LYS A 57 -9.85 8.42 -17.18
CA LYS A 57 -8.93 7.51 -16.47
C LYS A 57 -9.13 6.04 -16.84
N THR A 58 -9.68 5.77 -18.01
CA THR A 58 -9.99 4.42 -18.47
C THR A 58 -9.01 3.88 -19.50
N ARG A 59 -8.39 4.78 -20.28
CA ARG A 59 -7.51 4.41 -21.38
C ARG A 59 -6.33 5.37 -21.49
N PRO A 60 -5.15 4.87 -21.89
CA PRO A 60 -4.09 5.75 -22.34
C PRO A 60 -4.51 6.45 -23.64
N GLU A 61 -3.98 7.65 -23.87
CA GLU A 61 -4.24 8.38 -25.12
C GLU A 61 -3.40 7.79 -26.28
N PRO A 62 -3.85 7.91 -27.54
CA PRO A 62 -3.04 7.52 -28.69
C PRO A 62 -1.66 8.19 -28.66
N PRO A 63 -0.59 7.47 -29.04
CA PRO A 63 -0.57 6.18 -29.75
C PRO A 63 -0.45 4.92 -28.84
N PHE A 64 -1.00 4.94 -27.63
CA PHE A 64 -0.74 3.91 -26.61
C PHE A 64 -1.95 2.99 -26.31
N ASP A 65 -3.06 3.16 -27.02
CA ASP A 65 -4.36 2.49 -26.78
C ASP A 65 -4.46 1.06 -27.32
N ASP A 66 -3.48 0.62 -28.12
CA ASP A 66 -3.46 -0.74 -28.70
C ASP A 66 -3.12 -1.84 -27.67
N ASP A 67 -2.57 -1.47 -26.51
CA ASP A 67 -2.16 -2.42 -25.47
C ASP A 67 -3.29 -2.67 -24.46
N SER A 68 -3.95 -3.83 -24.59
CA SER A 68 -5.07 -4.23 -23.73
C SER A 68 -4.70 -4.37 -22.25
N GLU A 69 -3.48 -4.83 -21.94
CA GLU A 69 -3.04 -4.98 -20.54
C GLU A 69 -2.81 -3.60 -19.91
N LEU A 70 -2.21 -2.69 -20.67
CA LEU A 70 -2.03 -1.29 -20.28
C LEU A 70 -3.37 -0.60 -20.04
N CYS A 71 -4.36 -0.78 -20.93
CA CYS A 71 -5.69 -0.20 -20.77
C CYS A 71 -6.37 -0.67 -19.47
N VAL A 72 -6.33 -1.98 -19.19
CA VAL A 72 -6.89 -2.55 -17.95
C VAL A 72 -6.16 -2.00 -16.73
N ALA A 73 -4.84 -1.88 -16.78
CA ALA A 73 -4.04 -1.35 -15.68
C ALA A 73 -4.35 0.14 -15.43
N VAL A 74 -4.43 0.96 -16.47
CA VAL A 74 -4.80 2.38 -16.38
C VAL A 74 -6.16 2.56 -15.69
N GLY A 75 -7.17 1.78 -16.08
CA GLY A 75 -8.49 1.78 -15.45
C GLY A 75 -8.51 1.40 -13.97
N ARG A 76 -7.41 0.82 -13.46
CA ARG A 76 -7.25 0.37 -12.06
C ARG A 76 -6.21 1.16 -11.28
N LEU A 77 -5.59 2.18 -11.87
CA LEU A 77 -4.61 2.99 -11.17
C LEU A 77 -5.25 3.75 -9.99
N PRO A 78 -4.55 3.85 -8.84
CA PRO A 78 -5.01 4.66 -7.73
C PRO A 78 -5.08 6.14 -8.13
N ARG A 79 -6.02 6.89 -7.55
CA ARG A 79 -6.25 8.30 -7.92
C ARG A 79 -5.01 9.18 -7.77
N GLN A 80 -4.15 8.85 -6.82
CA GLN A 80 -2.88 9.53 -6.53
C GLN A 80 -1.89 9.47 -7.70
N ALA A 81 -1.98 8.45 -8.57
CA ALA A 81 -1.11 8.31 -9.74
C ALA A 81 -1.35 9.41 -10.81
N TYR A 82 -2.49 10.09 -10.75
CA TYR A 82 -2.88 11.17 -11.67
C TYR A 82 -2.56 12.57 -11.11
N GLY A 83 -1.79 12.67 -10.03
CA GLY A 83 -1.51 13.92 -9.33
C GLY A 83 -0.55 14.85 -10.06
N SER A 84 0.09 14.39 -11.13
CA SER A 84 1.16 15.10 -11.83
C SER A 84 0.68 16.24 -12.75
N GLY A 85 -0.64 16.44 -12.84
CA GLY A 85 -1.28 17.47 -13.65
C GLY A 85 -1.82 16.97 -14.98
N LEU A 86 -2.25 17.92 -15.80
CA LEU A 86 -2.76 17.69 -17.14
C LEU A 86 -1.71 18.04 -18.20
N ASP A 87 -1.69 17.31 -19.30
CA ASP A 87 -0.97 17.67 -20.51
C ASP A 87 -1.71 18.78 -21.30
N VAL A 88 -1.06 19.36 -22.31
CA VAL A 88 -1.59 20.42 -23.18
C VAL A 88 -2.92 20.07 -23.86
N ARG A 89 -3.23 18.77 -23.96
CA ARG A 89 -4.49 18.25 -24.52
C ARG A 89 -5.60 18.04 -23.48
N GLY A 90 -5.35 18.33 -22.20
CA GLY A 90 -6.29 18.10 -21.09
C GLY A 90 -6.28 16.66 -20.56
N SER A 91 -5.34 15.83 -21.01
CA SER A 91 -5.15 14.44 -20.56
C SER A 91 -4.40 14.40 -19.23
N PHE A 92 -4.68 13.45 -18.35
CA PHE A 92 -3.88 13.26 -17.15
C PHE A 92 -2.48 12.74 -17.49
N ILE A 93 -1.49 13.23 -16.76
CA ILE A 93 -0.12 12.72 -16.84
C ILE A 93 0.09 11.75 -15.69
N VAL A 94 0.54 10.54 -16.02
CA VAL A 94 1.08 9.58 -15.06
C VAL A 94 2.59 9.55 -15.23
N ARG A 95 3.35 9.90 -14.20
CA ARG A 95 4.83 9.91 -14.24
C ARG A 95 5.42 8.66 -13.61
N LEU A 96 6.50 8.17 -14.19
CA LEU A 96 7.27 7.05 -13.64
C LEU A 96 7.75 7.33 -12.20
N ALA A 97 8.17 8.56 -11.91
CA ALA A 97 8.59 8.97 -10.57
C ALA A 97 7.47 8.85 -9.52
N ASP A 98 6.24 9.20 -9.89
CA ASP A 98 5.09 9.13 -8.98
C ASP A 98 4.69 7.67 -8.73
N LEU A 99 4.73 6.82 -9.76
CA LEU A 99 4.50 5.38 -9.63
C LEU A 99 5.55 4.73 -8.71
N ASN A 100 6.83 5.09 -8.85
CA ASN A 100 7.89 4.64 -7.95
C ASN A 100 7.62 5.08 -6.51
N GLY A 101 7.22 6.34 -6.31
CA GLY A 101 6.87 6.87 -4.99
C GLY A 101 5.70 6.12 -4.33
N LEU A 102 4.69 5.74 -5.11
CA LEU A 102 3.56 4.93 -4.62
C LEU A 102 4.01 3.53 -4.17
N LEU A 103 4.89 2.88 -4.94
CA LEU A 103 5.41 1.55 -4.58
C LEU A 103 6.31 1.60 -3.34
N SER A 104 7.15 2.63 -3.20
CA SER A 104 7.99 2.81 -2.02
C SER A 104 7.16 3.00 -0.76
N ARG A 105 6.17 3.92 -0.79
CA ARG A 105 5.28 4.15 0.36
C ARG A 105 4.52 2.88 0.77
N ALA A 106 4.01 2.14 -0.20
CA ALA A 106 3.32 0.88 0.07
C ALA A 106 4.25 -0.19 0.68
N HIS A 107 5.55 -0.16 0.36
CA HIS A 107 6.53 -1.02 1.00
C HIS A 107 6.78 -0.62 2.46
N ASP A 108 6.92 0.68 2.72
CA ASP A 108 7.13 1.24 4.06
C ASP A 108 5.93 0.96 4.98
N ASP A 109 4.70 1.16 4.49
CA ASP A 109 3.47 0.87 5.23
C ASP A 109 3.35 -0.63 5.59
N ALA A 110 3.73 -1.51 4.66
CA ALA A 110 3.74 -2.95 4.90
C ALA A 110 4.81 -3.37 5.91
N ALA A 111 5.98 -2.71 5.90
CA ALA A 111 7.02 -2.92 6.90
C ALA A 111 6.56 -2.45 8.28
N ALA A 112 5.95 -1.27 8.38
CA ALA A 112 5.39 -0.74 9.61
C ALA A 112 4.27 -1.61 10.18
N ALA A 113 3.37 -2.14 9.35
CA ALA A 113 2.30 -3.04 9.78
C ALA A 113 2.85 -4.36 10.35
N ARG A 114 3.83 -4.98 9.68
CA ARG A 114 4.51 -6.18 10.20
C ARG A 114 5.20 -5.92 11.53
N GLN A 115 5.81 -4.75 11.67
CA GLN A 115 6.45 -4.34 12.91
C GLN A 115 5.41 -4.10 14.02
N ALA A 116 4.27 -3.47 13.74
CA ALA A 116 3.15 -3.34 14.68
C ALA A 116 2.59 -4.70 15.12
N ASP A 117 2.40 -5.65 14.20
CA ASP A 117 1.96 -7.02 14.51
C ASP A 117 2.98 -7.75 15.39
N SER A 118 4.27 -7.53 15.16
CA SER A 118 5.34 -8.09 15.99
C SER A 118 5.29 -7.58 17.44
N TYR A 119 4.98 -6.28 17.63
CA TYR A 119 4.76 -5.71 18.96
C TYR A 119 3.43 -6.14 19.59
N HIS A 120 2.41 -6.43 18.78
CA HIS A 120 1.12 -6.90 19.27
C HIS A 120 1.14 -8.36 19.78
N CYS A 121 2.15 -9.13 19.37
CA CYS A 121 2.43 -10.48 19.89
C CYS A 121 3.27 -10.48 21.18
N ALA A 122 3.88 -9.35 21.58
CA ALA A 122 4.72 -9.23 22.78
C ALA A 122 3.92 -8.89 24.05
N ARG A 123 2.68 -9.37 24.19
CA ARG A 123 1.93 -9.30 25.46
C ARG A 123 2.45 -10.41 26.40
N GLY A 124 3.69 -10.28 26.88
CA GLY A 124 4.26 -11.25 27.81
C GLY A 124 5.75 -11.13 28.15
N TYR A 125 6.54 -10.33 27.42
CA TYR A 125 7.94 -10.12 27.80
C TYR A 125 8.06 -8.77 28.50
N GLN A 126 8.26 -8.84 29.82
CA GLN A 126 8.85 -7.73 30.58
C GLN A 126 10.09 -7.29 29.81
N HIS A 127 10.14 -5.99 29.47
CA HIS A 127 11.35 -5.35 29.03
C HIS A 127 12.35 -5.53 30.17
N VAL A 128 13.26 -6.50 30.04
CA VAL A 128 14.42 -6.55 30.92
C VAL A 128 15.27 -5.37 30.47
N ASP A 129 15.26 -4.30 31.26
CA ASP A 129 16.35 -3.34 31.25
C ASP A 129 17.62 -4.16 31.52
N HIS A 130 18.35 -4.52 30.48
CA HIS A 130 19.77 -4.77 30.62
C HIS A 130 20.41 -3.43 30.95
N THR A 131 20.34 -3.11 32.23
CA THR A 131 21.34 -2.32 32.94
C THR A 131 22.70 -2.84 32.53
N SER A 132 23.32 -2.17 31.55
CA SER A 132 24.76 -2.25 31.35
C SER A 132 25.39 -1.29 32.35
N ASP A 133 25.23 -1.63 33.62
CA ASP A 133 25.96 -1.04 34.73
C ASP A 133 26.90 -2.13 35.23
N CYS A 134 28.19 -1.96 34.94
CA CYS A 134 29.36 -2.52 35.63
C CYS A 134 30.55 -2.60 34.66
N CYS A 135 31.27 -1.49 34.50
CA CYS A 135 32.72 -1.56 34.33
C CYS A 135 33.34 -1.02 35.62
N PRO A 136 33.89 -1.85 36.52
CA PRO A 136 34.82 -1.35 37.52
C PRO A 136 36.17 -1.18 36.81
N PHE A 137 36.56 0.07 36.51
CA PHE A 137 37.94 0.36 36.16
C PHE A 137 38.71 0.54 37.47
N GLU A 138 39.40 -0.53 37.88
CA GLU A 138 40.30 -0.52 39.04
C GLU A 138 41.56 0.32 38.77
N HIS A 139 42.19 0.73 39.88
CA HIS A 139 43.23 1.74 40.02
C HIS A 139 44.52 1.50 39.23
N GLY A 140 45.20 2.60 38.92
CA GLY A 140 46.61 2.62 38.53
C GLY A 140 47.25 3.98 38.81
N GLU A 141 47.52 4.29 40.09
CA GLU A 141 48.56 5.26 40.46
C GLU A 141 49.90 4.53 40.60
N ALA A 142 50.93 5.03 39.89
CA ALA A 142 52.39 4.89 40.09
C ALA A 142 53.06 5.11 38.70
N GLN A 143 53.94 6.08 38.44
CA GLN A 143 54.84 6.92 39.23
C GLN A 143 55.00 8.29 38.56
#